data_AF-A0A2E9THM5-F1
#
_entry.id   AF-A0A2E9THM5-F1
#
_cell.length_a   1.000
_cell.length_b   1.000
_cell.length_c   1.000
_cell.angle_alpha   90.00
_cell.angle_beta   90.00
_cell.angle_gamma   90.00
#
_symmetry.space_group_name_H-M   'P 1'
#
loop_
_entity.id
_entity.type
_entity.pdbx_description
1 polymer ?
#
loop_
_entity_poly.entity_id
_entity_poly.type
_entity_poly.pdbx_seq_one_letter_code
_entity_poly.pdbx_strand_id
1 'polypeptide(L)'
;MSTLKKNKTYKKIFEKTKFWPIVQLFENRNKFMEDVSKKTEGKIQKKIKEKDLYEEILNTVYKEKLRISNISWNADPKDDKEFWNSIKEKILKFDKDRNNKKISMEILPEIIRRYTKEITGNFKRSHYGFAKRVIISFLNRLLNTSRLRNPFGNLNLESTINIVGKKNKLRKLSKIGTIVMVPTHFSHLDSALIGYVISHLGLPAFMYGAGLVLYNLKIFSYFFNSLGAYKVDRRKKHLLYLETLKTYTEEAIINDCHNLFYPGGTRSRSGSIEKNLKLGLLGSALEAQKEITKKNKKIFIVPVTFNYQFVLEGPALINQYISSKSSSDYHLKNLGYSNTYKILLFLIKYFTQSNKIAVSIGSPMDVFGNKVDNYGNSKENKSLKKHFTNKKEILSNLSEKIIDEFMKGTVVFPSTLVAFTAFEIIRKKFKNIDIINLISLPEDEVTISLEKFKENYNKIIIRINQLALDNNIKLSNELKLDTEKQISNGCQKLGLYHTPKPVILKNNSVVIKNMKMLYYYRNRLDGFNLDKCFSN
;
A
#
# COMPACT_ATOMS: atom_id res chain seq x y z
N MET A 1 -17.49 -20.97 -31.95
CA MET A 1 -18.35 -21.08 -30.75
C MET A 1 -17.49 -20.90 -29.49
N SER A 2 -17.50 -19.69 -28.90
CA SER A 2 -16.74 -19.38 -27.69
C SER A 2 -17.52 -19.84 -26.45
N THR A 3 -17.00 -20.84 -25.75
CA THR A 3 -17.51 -21.26 -24.44
C THR A 3 -17.44 -20.07 -23.48
N LEU A 4 -18.60 -19.49 -23.16
CA LEU A 4 -18.81 -18.53 -22.08
C LEU A 4 -18.29 -19.15 -20.78
N LYS A 5 -17.06 -18.80 -20.37
CA LYS A 5 -16.53 -19.14 -19.04
C LYS A 5 -17.45 -18.54 -17.99
N LYS A 6 -18.29 -19.37 -17.35
CA LYS A 6 -19.09 -19.02 -16.17
C LYS A 6 -18.22 -18.29 -15.15
N ASN A 7 -18.68 -17.12 -14.69
CA ASN A 7 -18.05 -16.29 -13.65
C ASN A 7 -17.71 -17.12 -12.41
N LYS A 8 -16.44 -17.53 -12.24
CA LYS A 8 -16.00 -18.31 -11.08
C LYS A 8 -15.59 -17.37 -9.96
N THR A 9 -16.57 -16.81 -9.26
CA THR A 9 -16.33 -16.27 -7.92
C THR A 9 -15.83 -17.40 -7.01
N TYR A 10 -14.74 -17.17 -6.28
CA TYR A 10 -14.19 -18.20 -5.40
C TYR A 10 -15.18 -18.47 -4.26
N LYS A 11 -15.36 -19.76 -3.90
CA LYS A 11 -16.09 -20.13 -2.69
C LYS A 11 -15.47 -19.42 -1.48
N LYS A 12 -16.33 -18.86 -0.62
CA LYS A 12 -15.90 -18.23 0.64
C LYS A 12 -15.13 -19.24 1.48
N ILE A 13 -14.08 -18.79 2.14
CA ILE A 13 -13.24 -19.62 3.01
C ILE A 13 -14.00 -19.96 4.30
N PHE A 14 -14.74 -19.00 4.84
CA PHE A 14 -15.69 -19.19 5.92
C PHE A 14 -17.11 -18.99 5.39
N GLU A 15 -17.97 -20.00 5.55
CA GLU A 15 -19.34 -19.95 5.03
C GLU A 15 -20.19 -18.89 5.73
N LYS A 16 -20.07 -18.80 7.06
CA LYS A 16 -20.81 -17.83 7.88
C LYS A 16 -19.88 -16.70 8.33
N THR A 17 -20.19 -15.48 7.93
CA THR A 17 -19.38 -14.29 8.27
C THR A 17 -19.37 -13.93 9.76
N LYS A 18 -20.21 -14.55 10.59
CA LYS A 18 -20.18 -14.42 12.06
C LYS A 18 -18.92 -15.03 12.69
N PHE A 19 -18.30 -16.01 12.02
CA PHE A 19 -17.09 -16.68 12.50
C PHE A 19 -15.81 -16.01 12.01
N TRP A 20 -15.91 -14.81 11.44
CA TRP A 20 -14.70 -14.07 11.10
C TRP A 20 -14.02 -13.59 12.37
N PRO A 21 -12.69 -13.75 12.51
CA PRO A 21 -11.97 -13.34 13.72
C PRO A 21 -12.22 -11.88 14.08
N ILE A 22 -12.27 -10.98 13.09
CA ILE A 22 -12.58 -9.56 13.32
C ILE A 22 -14.01 -9.33 13.86
N VAL A 23 -14.99 -10.16 13.51
CA VAL A 23 -16.33 -10.04 14.11
C VAL A 23 -16.26 -10.40 15.59
N GLN A 24 -15.64 -11.53 15.92
CA GLN A 24 -15.49 -12.01 17.29
C GLN A 24 -14.68 -11.04 18.16
N LEU A 25 -13.61 -10.46 17.61
CA LEU A 25 -12.79 -9.47 18.30
C LEU A 25 -13.61 -8.22 18.67
N PHE A 26 -14.44 -7.74 17.74
CA PHE A 26 -15.24 -6.53 17.95
C PHE A 26 -16.54 -6.77 18.72
N GLU A 27 -17.02 -8.01 18.85
CA GLU A 27 -18.06 -8.37 19.84
C GLU A 27 -17.57 -8.08 21.27
N ASN A 28 -16.29 -8.33 21.55
CA ASN A 28 -15.64 -8.03 22.84
C ASN A 28 -14.66 -6.84 22.75
N ARG A 29 -15.04 -5.79 22.00
CA ARG A 29 -14.16 -4.63 21.70
C ARG A 29 -13.53 -4.00 22.95
N ASN A 30 -14.30 -3.84 24.03
CA ASN A 30 -13.81 -3.19 25.26
C ASN A 30 -12.71 -4.02 25.93
N LYS A 31 -12.91 -5.34 26.02
CA LYS A 31 -11.89 -6.26 26.54
C LYS A 31 -10.62 -6.23 25.69
N PHE A 32 -10.77 -6.27 24.36
CA PHE A 32 -9.61 -6.15 23.46
C PHE A 32 -8.83 -4.84 23.67
N MET A 33 -9.52 -3.71 23.85
CA MET A 33 -8.87 -2.44 24.16
C MET A 33 -8.14 -2.46 25.51
N GLU A 34 -8.73 -3.10 26.51
CA GLU A 34 -8.12 -3.25 27.82
C GLU A 34 -6.85 -4.11 27.75
N ASP A 35 -6.91 -5.25 27.06
CA ASP A 35 -5.77 -6.15 26.84
C ASP A 35 -4.61 -5.42 26.13
N VAL A 36 -4.93 -4.66 25.08
CA VAL A 36 -3.94 -3.82 24.37
C VAL A 36 -3.32 -2.79 25.30
N SER A 37 -4.12 -2.12 26.13
CA SER A 37 -3.64 -1.05 27.02
C SER A 37 -2.71 -1.62 28.10
N LYS A 38 -3.14 -2.66 28.82
CA LYS A 38 -2.35 -3.35 29.84
C LYS A 38 -1.04 -3.90 29.28
N LYS A 39 -1.08 -4.53 28.11
CA LYS A 39 0.12 -5.07 27.46
C LYS A 39 1.08 -3.95 27.03
N THR A 40 0.55 -2.83 26.55
CA THR A 40 1.35 -1.66 26.17
C THR A 40 2.04 -1.05 27.38
N GLU A 41 1.32 -0.85 28.49
CA GLU A 41 1.86 -0.36 29.76
C GLU A 41 3.05 -1.22 30.23
N GLY A 42 2.87 -2.55 30.27
CA GLY A 42 3.94 -3.47 30.65
C GLY A 42 5.15 -3.46 29.71
N LYS A 43 4.95 -3.21 28.41
CA LYS A 43 6.05 -3.05 27.45
C LYS A 43 6.80 -1.73 27.64
N ILE A 44 6.09 -0.65 27.94
CA ILE A 44 6.70 0.67 28.18
C ILE A 44 7.54 0.64 29.45
N GLN A 45 7.02 0.07 30.54
CA GLN A 45 7.75 -0.09 31.80
C GLN A 45 9.01 -0.96 31.68
N LYS A 46 9.04 -1.88 30.71
CA LYS A 46 10.26 -2.66 30.40
C LYS A 46 11.28 -1.92 29.54
N LYS A 47 10.85 -0.91 28.77
CA LYS A 47 11.71 -0.17 27.82
C LYS A 47 12.28 1.11 28.43
N ILE A 48 11.53 1.75 29.32
CA ILE A 48 11.90 3.00 29.96
C ILE A 48 12.20 2.70 31.43
N LYS A 49 13.35 3.16 31.92
CA LYS A 49 13.65 3.07 33.35
C LYS A 49 12.68 3.99 34.10
N GLU A 50 12.28 3.59 35.30
CA GLU A 50 11.28 4.35 36.08
C GLU A 50 11.66 5.83 36.24
N LYS A 51 12.95 6.12 36.44
CA LYS A 51 13.49 7.49 36.53
C LYS A 51 13.35 8.36 35.27
N ASP A 52 13.21 7.75 34.10
CA ASP A 52 13.14 8.45 32.82
C ASP A 52 11.66 8.62 32.36
N LEU A 53 10.70 8.02 33.08
CA LEU A 53 9.29 8.01 32.69
C LEU A 53 8.64 9.40 32.76
N TYR A 54 8.98 10.19 33.77
CA TYR A 54 8.51 11.58 33.90
C TYR A 54 8.86 12.40 32.66
N GLU A 55 10.13 12.35 32.24
CA GLU A 55 10.63 13.08 31.08
C GLU A 55 9.98 12.59 29.78
N GLU A 56 9.79 11.28 29.60
CA GLU A 56 9.12 10.77 28.39
C GLU A 56 7.65 11.21 28.32
N ILE A 57 6.92 11.21 29.45
CA ILE A 57 5.54 11.68 29.49
C ILE A 57 5.49 13.18 29.22
N LEU A 58 6.34 13.98 29.86
CA LEU A 58 6.41 15.42 29.65
C LEU A 58 6.72 15.76 28.18
N ASN A 59 7.70 15.07 27.58
CA ASN A 59 8.01 15.17 26.15
C ASN A 59 6.84 14.77 25.25
N THR A 60 6.09 13.73 25.63
CA THR A 60 4.88 13.30 24.91
C THR A 60 3.82 14.39 24.93
N VAL A 61 3.54 14.97 26.10
CA VAL A 61 2.60 16.08 26.28
C VAL A 61 2.98 17.26 25.40
N TYR A 62 4.25 17.68 25.40
CA TYR A 62 4.69 18.80 24.57
C TYR A 62 4.54 18.53 23.07
N LYS A 63 4.92 17.34 22.61
CA LYS A 63 4.76 16.94 21.20
C LYS A 63 3.29 16.93 20.76
N GLU A 64 2.38 16.48 21.62
CA GLU A 64 0.95 16.47 21.34
C GLU A 64 0.37 17.89 21.32
N LYS A 65 0.77 18.76 22.26
CA LYS A 65 0.36 20.16 22.24
C LYS A 65 0.86 20.90 20.99
N LEU A 66 2.11 20.68 20.58
CA LEU A 66 2.66 21.21 19.33
C LEU A 66 1.92 20.69 18.09
N ARG A 67 1.53 19.40 18.09
CA ARG A 67 0.71 18.84 17.00
C ARG A 67 -0.63 19.57 16.90
N ILE A 68 -1.31 19.75 18.03
CA ILE A 68 -2.63 20.40 18.12
C ILE A 68 -2.55 21.86 17.65
N SER A 69 -1.50 22.60 18.02
CA SER A 69 -1.34 23.99 17.59
C SER A 69 -1.00 24.14 16.11
N ASN A 70 -0.27 23.20 15.53
CA ASN A 70 0.24 23.34 14.15
C ASN A 70 -0.76 22.89 13.09
N ILE A 71 -1.36 21.70 13.22
CA ILE A 71 -2.23 21.12 12.19
C ILE A 71 -3.37 20.36 12.84
N SER A 72 -4.57 20.95 12.81
CA SER A 72 -5.81 20.31 13.24
C SER A 72 -6.51 19.58 12.09
N TRP A 73 -7.02 18.39 12.36
CA TRP A 73 -7.86 17.62 11.44
C TRP A 73 -9.27 17.43 12.02
N ASN A 74 -10.29 17.38 11.16
CA ASN A 74 -11.67 17.09 11.57
C ASN A 74 -11.82 15.72 12.26
N ALA A 75 -10.91 14.79 11.97
CA ALA A 75 -10.85 13.47 12.60
C ALA A 75 -10.18 13.48 13.99
N ASP A 76 -9.58 14.60 14.41
CA ASP A 76 -8.98 14.73 15.72
C ASP A 76 -10.07 14.72 16.81
N PRO A 77 -9.81 14.12 17.97
CA PRO A 77 -10.75 14.19 19.08
C PRO A 77 -11.07 15.64 19.47
N LYS A 78 -12.35 15.92 19.74
CA LYS A 78 -12.81 17.27 20.10
C LYS A 78 -12.23 17.76 21.42
N ASP A 79 -11.97 16.84 22.34
CA ASP A 79 -11.43 17.07 23.68
C ASP A 79 -9.88 17.04 23.73
N ASP A 80 -9.19 16.98 22.58
CA ASP A 80 -7.72 16.83 22.54
C ASP A 80 -7.00 17.92 23.37
N LYS A 81 -7.40 19.19 23.21
CA LYS A 81 -6.77 20.31 23.92
C LYS A 81 -6.96 20.20 25.43
N GLU A 82 -8.17 19.87 25.86
CA GLU A 82 -8.53 19.74 27.28
C GLU A 82 -7.80 18.55 27.91
N PHE A 83 -7.82 17.39 27.26
CA PHE A 83 -7.13 16.19 27.71
C PHE A 83 -5.64 16.43 27.95
N TRP A 84 -4.92 16.97 26.95
CA TRP A 84 -3.47 17.16 27.07
C TRP A 84 -3.09 18.30 28.04
N ASN A 85 -3.98 19.27 28.26
CA ASN A 85 -3.80 20.26 29.33
C ASN A 85 -3.94 19.60 30.71
N SER A 86 -4.95 18.74 30.90
CA SER A 86 -5.13 18.00 32.15
C SER A 86 -3.94 17.09 32.47
N ILE A 87 -3.41 16.37 31.48
CA ILE A 87 -2.21 15.54 31.66
C ILE A 87 -0.99 16.41 32.02
N LYS A 88 -0.84 17.60 31.39
CA LYS A 88 0.23 18.56 31.72
C LYS A 88 0.15 18.97 33.19
N GLU A 89 -1.03 19.34 33.68
CA GLU A 89 -1.22 19.75 35.07
C GLU A 89 -0.95 18.60 36.03
N LYS A 90 -1.41 17.39 35.71
CA LYS A 90 -1.16 16.17 36.51
C LYS A 90 0.32 15.86 36.61
N ILE A 91 1.06 15.88 35.51
CA ILE A 91 2.49 15.54 35.53
C ILE A 91 3.32 16.58 36.28
N LEU A 92 3.02 17.88 36.12
CA LEU A 92 3.77 18.96 36.79
C LEU A 92 3.67 18.93 38.32
N LYS A 93 2.63 18.32 38.90
CA LYS A 93 2.53 18.09 40.36
C LYS A 93 3.69 17.24 40.91
N PHE A 94 4.32 16.44 40.05
CA PHE A 94 5.44 15.57 40.40
C PHE A 94 6.80 16.14 39.99
N ASP A 95 6.91 17.43 39.64
CA ASP A 95 8.19 18.00 39.21
C ASP A 95 9.30 17.92 40.26
N LYS A 96 8.92 18.02 41.54
CA LYS A 96 9.81 17.82 42.71
C LYS A 96 9.99 16.35 43.11
N ASP A 97 9.16 15.43 42.60
CA ASP A 97 9.18 13.99 42.90
C ASP A 97 8.97 13.16 41.62
N ARG A 98 9.95 13.24 40.71
CA ARG A 98 9.84 12.68 39.35
C ARG A 98 9.79 11.15 39.30
N ASN A 99 10.09 10.47 40.41
CA ASN A 99 10.08 9.02 40.52
C ASN A 99 8.81 8.48 41.19
N ASN A 100 7.81 9.33 41.42
CA ASN A 100 6.58 8.91 42.09
C ASN A 100 5.85 7.81 41.30
N LYS A 101 5.52 6.69 41.97
CA LYS A 101 4.81 5.55 41.37
C LYS A 101 3.45 5.92 40.76
N LYS A 102 2.80 6.99 41.21
CA LYS A 102 1.55 7.49 40.60
C LYS A 102 1.72 7.86 39.12
N ILE A 103 2.91 8.26 38.69
CA ILE A 103 3.20 8.54 37.28
C ILE A 103 3.01 7.27 36.44
N SER A 104 3.53 6.13 36.91
CA SER A 104 3.45 4.85 36.20
C SER A 104 2.11 4.14 36.39
N MET A 105 1.43 4.34 37.52
CA MET A 105 0.17 3.67 37.87
C MET A 105 -1.11 4.45 37.47
N GLU A 106 -1.05 5.77 37.32
CA GLU A 106 -2.22 6.60 37.02
C GLU A 106 -2.07 7.32 35.68
N ILE A 107 -1.01 8.13 35.51
CA ILE A 107 -0.84 9.01 34.35
C ILE A 107 -0.55 8.20 33.08
N LEU A 108 0.40 7.26 33.14
CA LEU A 108 0.73 6.42 31.99
C LEU A 108 -0.49 5.62 31.48
N PRO A 109 -1.23 4.88 32.32
CA PRO A 109 -2.43 4.17 31.87
C PRO A 109 -3.50 5.09 31.26
N GLU A 110 -3.66 6.31 31.77
CA GLU A 110 -4.60 7.29 31.20
C GLU A 110 -4.24 7.67 29.75
N ILE A 111 -2.95 7.94 29.50
CA ILE A 111 -2.42 8.24 28.16
C ILE A 111 -2.55 7.02 27.23
N ILE A 112 -2.21 5.83 27.71
CA ILE A 112 -2.28 4.62 26.89
C ILE A 112 -3.72 4.27 26.54
N ARG A 113 -4.67 4.34 27.48
CA ARG A 113 -6.10 4.15 27.20
C ARG A 113 -6.61 5.16 26.17
N ARG A 114 -6.16 6.41 26.24
CA ARG A 114 -6.48 7.44 25.23
C ARG A 114 -6.00 7.01 23.84
N TYR A 115 -4.73 6.64 23.70
CA TYR A 115 -4.20 6.20 22.41
C TYR A 115 -4.85 4.92 21.89
N THR A 116 -5.09 3.93 22.75
CA THR A 116 -5.83 2.71 22.39
C THR A 116 -7.20 3.07 21.82
N LYS A 117 -7.95 3.98 22.47
CA LYS A 117 -9.27 4.43 21.99
C LYS A 117 -9.19 5.15 20.64
N GLU A 118 -8.18 5.99 20.45
CA GLU A 118 -7.96 6.68 19.18
C GLU A 118 -7.62 5.73 18.04
N ILE A 119 -6.77 4.73 18.29
CA ILE A 119 -6.34 3.75 17.29
C ILE A 119 -7.50 2.79 16.94
N THR A 120 -8.27 2.37 17.93
CA THR A 120 -9.29 1.31 17.76
C THR A 120 -10.39 1.74 16.80
N GLY A 121 -10.61 0.94 15.76
CA GLY A 121 -11.72 1.10 14.81
C GLY A 121 -13.11 0.85 15.43
N ASN A 122 -14.13 0.83 14.57
CA ASN A 122 -15.49 0.47 14.95
C ASN A 122 -16.12 -0.44 13.89
N PHE A 123 -15.61 -1.67 13.81
CA PHE A 123 -16.05 -2.63 12.82
C PHE A 123 -17.49 -3.10 13.07
N LYS A 124 -18.31 -3.12 12.02
CA LYS A 124 -19.68 -3.65 12.05
C LYS A 124 -19.92 -4.53 10.84
N ARG A 125 -20.36 -5.77 11.10
CA ARG A 125 -20.61 -6.79 10.07
C ARG A 125 -21.63 -6.35 9.00
N SER A 126 -22.71 -5.70 9.41
CA SER A 126 -23.75 -5.19 8.49
C SER A 126 -23.18 -4.15 7.52
N HIS A 127 -22.37 -3.23 8.03
CA HIS A 127 -21.77 -2.19 7.22
C HIS A 127 -20.72 -2.73 6.26
N TYR A 128 -19.96 -3.78 6.63
CA TYR A 128 -19.01 -4.42 5.73
C TYR A 128 -19.68 -4.93 4.44
N GLY A 129 -20.85 -5.57 4.55
CA GLY A 129 -21.60 -6.08 3.40
C GLY A 129 -22.08 -4.97 2.47
N PHE A 130 -22.49 -3.83 3.01
CA PHE A 130 -22.84 -2.64 2.23
C PHE A 130 -21.59 -2.02 1.58
N ALA A 131 -20.51 -1.81 2.32
CA ALA A 131 -19.25 -1.27 1.82
C ALA A 131 -18.71 -2.10 0.64
N LYS A 132 -18.73 -3.42 0.76
CA LYS A 132 -18.38 -4.35 -0.33
C LYS A 132 -19.21 -4.11 -1.59
N ARG A 133 -20.54 -3.99 -1.48
CA ARG A 133 -21.43 -3.74 -2.63
C ARG A 133 -21.10 -2.41 -3.30
N VAL A 134 -20.86 -1.36 -2.51
CA VAL A 134 -20.49 -0.03 -3.03
C VAL A 134 -19.16 -0.09 -3.77
N ILE A 135 -18.12 -0.71 -3.19
CA ILE A 135 -16.81 -0.84 -3.84
C ILE A 135 -16.91 -1.59 -5.16
N ILE A 136 -17.63 -2.71 -5.20
CA ILE A 136 -17.84 -3.49 -6.42
C ILE A 136 -18.59 -2.67 -7.47
N SER A 137 -19.65 -1.95 -7.07
CA SER A 137 -20.40 -1.08 -7.98
C SER A 137 -19.54 0.07 -8.52
N PHE A 138 -18.75 0.69 -7.64
CA PHE A 138 -17.82 1.76 -7.99
C PHE A 138 -16.77 1.30 -9.01
N LEU A 139 -16.08 0.19 -8.73
CA LEU A 139 -15.08 -0.37 -9.65
C LEU A 139 -15.72 -0.80 -10.97
N ASN A 140 -16.92 -1.38 -10.93
CA ASN A 140 -17.66 -1.73 -12.13
C ASN A 140 -17.94 -0.52 -13.01
N ARG A 141 -18.45 0.57 -12.42
CA ARG A 141 -18.71 1.81 -13.16
C ARG A 141 -17.43 2.44 -13.69
N LEU A 142 -16.34 2.34 -12.93
CA LEU A 142 -15.06 2.92 -13.30
C LEU A 142 -14.38 2.16 -14.44
N LEU A 143 -14.38 0.83 -14.41
CA LEU A 143 -13.56 0.00 -15.29
C LEU A 143 -14.32 -0.57 -16.49
N ASN A 144 -15.66 -0.66 -16.41
CA ASN A 144 -16.48 -1.20 -17.49
C ASN A 144 -17.22 -0.09 -18.23
N THR A 145 -16.84 0.10 -19.49
CA THR A 145 -17.42 1.07 -20.43
C THR A 145 -18.84 0.71 -20.88
N SER A 146 -19.24 -0.56 -20.67
CA SER A 146 -20.51 -1.12 -21.15
C SER A 146 -21.75 -0.46 -20.56
N ARG A 147 -21.66 0.27 -19.44
CA ARG A 147 -22.82 0.98 -18.86
C ARG A 147 -23.24 2.25 -19.62
N LEU A 148 -22.35 2.85 -20.43
CA LEU A 148 -22.75 3.97 -21.31
C LEU A 148 -23.63 3.52 -22.48
N ARG A 149 -23.60 2.21 -22.81
CA ARG A 149 -24.29 1.66 -23.99
C ARG A 149 -25.36 0.60 -23.64
N ASN A 150 -25.29 -0.04 -22.48
CA ASN A 150 -26.33 -0.93 -21.95
C ASN A 150 -26.32 -0.95 -20.39
N PRO A 151 -27.27 -0.28 -19.70
CA PRO A 151 -27.34 -0.25 -18.24
C PRO A 151 -27.59 -1.62 -17.58
N PHE A 152 -28.06 -2.61 -18.35
CA PHE A 152 -28.29 -3.99 -17.90
C PHE A 152 -27.20 -4.99 -18.34
N GLY A 153 -26.12 -4.52 -18.96
CA GLY A 153 -25.02 -5.37 -19.43
C GLY A 153 -24.28 -6.10 -18.29
N ASN A 154 -23.87 -7.35 -18.54
CA ASN A 154 -23.16 -8.17 -17.56
C ASN A 154 -21.87 -7.50 -17.09
N LEU A 155 -21.82 -7.21 -15.79
CA LEU A 155 -20.71 -6.58 -15.09
C LEU A 155 -19.57 -7.58 -14.90
N ASN A 156 -18.47 -7.47 -15.66
CA ASN A 156 -17.35 -8.39 -15.51
C ASN A 156 -16.05 -7.68 -15.14
N LEU A 157 -15.80 -7.50 -13.85
CA LEU A 157 -14.51 -7.02 -13.34
C LEU A 157 -13.36 -8.02 -13.56
N GLU A 158 -13.63 -9.30 -13.84
CA GLU A 158 -12.55 -10.27 -14.09
C GLU A 158 -11.85 -10.02 -15.44
N SER A 159 -12.54 -9.40 -16.40
CA SER A 159 -11.95 -9.06 -17.70
C SER A 159 -11.04 -7.83 -17.64
N THR A 160 -11.22 -6.98 -16.61
CA THR A 160 -10.46 -5.74 -16.40
C THR A 160 -9.44 -5.86 -15.27
N ILE A 161 -9.76 -6.55 -14.17
CA ILE A 161 -8.86 -6.78 -13.03
C ILE A 161 -8.35 -8.22 -13.08
N ASN A 162 -7.11 -8.38 -13.52
CA ASN A 162 -6.45 -9.68 -13.58
C ASN A 162 -5.71 -9.98 -12.27
N ILE A 163 -6.16 -10.98 -11.52
CA ILE A 163 -5.49 -11.46 -10.31
C ILE A 163 -4.55 -12.61 -10.67
N VAL A 164 -3.25 -12.34 -10.63
CA VAL A 164 -2.16 -13.26 -11.01
C VAL A 164 -1.33 -13.70 -9.80
N GLY A 165 -0.50 -14.73 -9.97
CA GLY A 165 0.38 -15.23 -8.90
C GLY A 165 -0.28 -16.23 -7.95
N LYS A 166 0.15 -16.24 -6.68
CA LYS A 166 -0.09 -17.35 -5.73
C LYS A 166 -1.45 -17.28 -5.00
N LYS A 167 -2.53 -16.89 -5.69
CA LYS A 167 -3.89 -16.72 -5.12
C LYS A 167 -4.46 -17.97 -4.44
N ASN A 168 -4.27 -19.15 -5.03
CA ASN A 168 -4.75 -20.41 -4.44
C ASN A 168 -3.99 -20.77 -3.17
N LYS A 169 -2.69 -20.48 -3.11
CA LYS A 169 -1.85 -20.70 -1.94
C LYS A 169 -2.25 -19.76 -0.81
N LEU A 170 -2.44 -18.48 -1.10
CA LEU A 170 -3.01 -17.51 -0.15
C LEU A 170 -4.31 -18.03 0.47
N ARG A 171 -5.25 -18.53 -0.34
CA ARG A 171 -6.53 -19.10 0.15
C ARG A 171 -6.36 -20.35 1.02
N LYS A 172 -5.34 -21.19 0.75
CA LYS A 172 -5.05 -22.37 1.58
C LYS A 172 -4.45 -21.93 2.93
N LEU A 173 -3.45 -21.05 2.89
CA LEU A 173 -2.76 -20.57 4.09
C LEU A 173 -3.68 -19.78 5.04
N SER A 174 -4.63 -19.00 4.51
CA SER A 174 -5.59 -18.28 5.34
C SER A 174 -6.56 -19.17 6.12
N LYS A 175 -6.58 -20.48 5.86
CA LYS A 175 -7.35 -21.46 6.65
C LYS A 175 -6.59 -21.98 7.86
N ILE A 176 -5.25 -21.90 7.83
CA ILE A 176 -4.38 -22.55 8.83
C ILE A 176 -3.52 -21.54 9.60
N GLY A 177 -3.60 -20.25 9.27
CA GLY A 177 -2.86 -19.20 9.96
C GLY A 177 -3.32 -17.79 9.60
N THR A 178 -2.69 -16.82 10.23
CA THR A 178 -3.05 -15.41 10.10
C THR A 178 -2.30 -14.77 8.93
N ILE A 179 -3.03 -14.16 8.01
CA ILE A 179 -2.43 -13.44 6.86
C ILE A 179 -2.13 -12.00 7.24
N VAL A 180 -0.89 -11.57 7.00
CA VAL A 180 -0.49 -10.16 6.98
C VAL A 180 -0.21 -9.78 5.53
N MET A 181 -1.14 -9.08 4.91
CA MET A 181 -1.04 -8.66 3.51
C MET A 181 -0.32 -7.30 3.42
N VAL A 182 0.72 -7.24 2.60
CA VAL A 182 1.59 -6.06 2.47
C VAL A 182 1.61 -5.57 1.02
N PRO A 183 0.62 -4.77 0.60
CA PRO A 183 0.57 -4.25 -0.76
C PRO A 183 1.49 -3.05 -1.02
N THR A 184 2.03 -2.95 -2.24
CA THR A 184 2.57 -1.68 -2.77
C THR A 184 1.50 -0.58 -2.79
N HIS A 185 1.88 0.70 -2.84
CA HIS A 185 0.91 1.80 -2.94
C HIS A 185 1.22 2.76 -4.10
N PHE A 186 0.39 2.78 -5.14
CA PHE A 186 0.54 3.65 -6.33
C PHE A 186 -0.63 4.61 -6.54
N SER A 187 -1.86 4.21 -6.17
CA SER A 187 -3.06 5.00 -6.45
C SER A 187 -4.04 5.01 -5.28
N HIS A 188 -4.88 6.04 -5.22
CA HIS A 188 -6.10 6.09 -4.42
C HIS A 188 -7.02 4.91 -4.71
N LEU A 189 -6.95 4.33 -5.92
CA LEU A 189 -7.74 3.15 -6.28
C LEU A 189 -7.32 1.88 -5.52
N ASP A 190 -6.09 1.81 -5.02
CA ASP A 190 -5.52 0.61 -4.39
C ASP A 190 -6.39 0.09 -3.24
N SER A 191 -6.96 0.99 -2.43
CA SER A 191 -7.80 0.61 -1.28
C SER A 191 -9.12 -0.02 -1.71
N ALA A 192 -9.74 0.47 -2.79
CA ALA A 192 -10.93 -0.15 -3.37
C ALA A 192 -10.58 -1.49 -4.05
N LEU A 193 -9.47 -1.51 -4.77
CA LEU A 193 -8.98 -2.68 -5.50
C LEU A 193 -8.65 -3.84 -4.55
N ILE A 194 -7.99 -3.58 -3.43
CA ILE A 194 -7.64 -4.63 -2.47
C ILE A 194 -8.88 -5.17 -1.73
N GLY A 195 -9.86 -4.29 -1.44
CA GLY A 195 -11.16 -4.71 -0.91
C GLY A 195 -11.89 -5.64 -1.89
N TYR A 196 -11.85 -5.33 -3.19
CA TYR A 196 -12.34 -6.22 -4.24
C TYR A 196 -11.59 -7.55 -4.27
N VAL A 197 -10.26 -7.55 -4.27
CA VAL A 197 -9.43 -8.77 -4.32
C VAL A 197 -9.72 -9.70 -3.14
N ILE A 198 -9.77 -9.15 -1.92
CA ILE A 198 -10.10 -9.91 -0.69
C ILE A 198 -11.47 -10.57 -0.84
N SER A 199 -12.47 -9.78 -1.24
CA SER A 199 -13.84 -10.25 -1.47
C SER A 199 -13.93 -11.30 -2.59
N HIS A 200 -13.24 -11.08 -3.70
CA HIS A 200 -13.26 -11.91 -4.90
C HIS A 200 -12.60 -13.27 -4.66
N LEU A 201 -11.51 -13.31 -3.87
CA LEU A 201 -10.83 -14.54 -3.46
C LEU A 201 -11.56 -15.29 -2.33
N GLY A 202 -12.65 -14.73 -1.80
CA GLY A 202 -13.45 -15.33 -0.72
C GLY A 202 -12.78 -15.31 0.65
N LEU A 203 -11.78 -14.44 0.85
CA LEU A 203 -11.06 -14.26 2.11
C LEU A 203 -11.97 -13.58 3.15
N PRO A 204 -11.76 -13.81 4.47
CA PRO A 204 -12.44 -13.04 5.50
C PRO A 204 -12.01 -11.58 5.48
N ALA A 205 -12.74 -10.71 6.19
CA ALA A 205 -12.34 -9.31 6.35
C ALA A 205 -10.99 -9.18 7.07
N PHE A 206 -10.21 -8.20 6.64
CA PHE A 206 -8.93 -7.84 7.22
C PHE A 206 -9.10 -6.64 8.16
N MET A 207 -8.19 -6.48 9.11
CA MET A 207 -7.99 -5.23 9.83
C MET A 207 -7.02 -4.34 9.05
N TYR A 208 -7.38 -3.07 8.84
CA TYR A 208 -6.64 -2.17 7.96
C TYR A 208 -5.96 -1.05 8.73
N GLY A 209 -4.65 -0.88 8.59
CA GLY A 209 -3.97 0.32 9.07
C GLY A 209 -4.24 1.50 8.13
N ALA A 210 -5.20 2.36 8.47
CA ALA A 210 -5.57 3.52 7.66
C ALA A 210 -5.13 4.84 8.28
N GLY A 211 -4.55 5.73 7.47
CA GLY A 211 -4.14 7.06 7.89
C GLY A 211 -5.33 7.88 8.41
N LEU A 212 -5.17 8.55 9.55
CA LEU A 212 -6.23 9.34 10.20
C LEU A 212 -6.83 10.42 9.28
N VAL A 213 -6.03 10.99 8.38
CA VAL A 213 -6.47 11.96 7.35
C VAL A 213 -7.65 11.47 6.50
N LEU A 214 -7.77 10.15 6.29
CA LEU A 214 -8.84 9.55 5.48
C LEU A 214 -10.22 9.66 6.15
N TYR A 215 -10.25 9.92 7.46
CA TYR A 215 -11.49 10.05 8.24
C TYR A 215 -12.05 11.47 8.26
N ASN A 216 -11.36 12.44 7.64
CA ASN A 216 -11.83 13.83 7.57
C ASN A 216 -13.14 14.00 6.78
N LEU A 217 -13.42 13.08 5.84
CA LEU A 217 -14.67 13.03 5.10
C LEU A 217 -15.58 11.95 5.71
N LYS A 218 -16.78 12.35 6.16
CA LYS A 218 -17.74 11.44 6.84
C LYS A 218 -18.04 10.18 6.03
N ILE A 219 -18.17 10.30 4.71
CA ILE A 219 -18.41 9.17 3.81
C ILE A 219 -17.28 8.14 3.87
N PHE A 220 -16.02 8.59 3.89
CA PHE A 220 -14.87 7.69 3.99
C PHE A 220 -14.71 7.13 5.39
N SER A 221 -14.94 7.95 6.43
CA SER A 221 -14.99 7.46 7.80
C SER A 221 -15.97 6.29 7.95
N TYR A 222 -17.17 6.39 7.37
CA TYR A 222 -18.12 5.28 7.33
C TYR A 222 -17.52 4.05 6.66
N PHE A 223 -16.98 4.16 5.44
CA PHE A 223 -16.41 3.00 4.72
C PHE A 223 -15.22 2.37 5.44
N PHE A 224 -14.26 3.16 5.93
CA PHE A 224 -13.06 2.63 6.60
C PHE A 224 -13.42 1.92 7.90
N ASN A 225 -14.28 2.51 8.74
CA ASN A 225 -14.78 1.84 9.94
C ASN A 225 -15.49 0.52 9.57
N SER A 226 -16.28 0.53 8.50
CA SER A 226 -17.03 -0.64 8.01
C SER A 226 -16.13 -1.75 7.45
N LEU A 227 -14.95 -1.40 6.95
CA LEU A 227 -13.99 -2.35 6.37
C LEU A 227 -13.05 -2.96 7.42
N GLY A 228 -13.10 -2.52 8.67
CA GLY A 228 -12.23 -3.03 9.73
C GLY A 228 -10.97 -2.21 9.92
N ALA A 229 -10.96 -0.95 9.49
CA ALA A 229 -9.80 -0.11 9.62
C ALA A 229 -9.59 0.38 11.06
N TYR A 230 -8.36 0.29 11.53
CA TYR A 230 -7.85 0.99 12.70
C TYR A 230 -7.12 2.25 12.25
N LYS A 231 -7.09 3.25 13.12
CA LYS A 231 -6.62 4.60 12.79
C LYS A 231 -5.13 4.72 13.07
N VAL A 232 -4.41 5.26 12.10
CA VAL A 232 -2.97 5.53 12.19
C VAL A 232 -2.74 7.03 11.98
N ASP A 233 -2.49 7.75 13.06
CA ASP A 233 -1.99 9.12 13.01
C ASP A 233 -0.47 9.14 12.79
N ARG A 234 -0.06 9.46 11.56
CA ARG A 234 1.36 9.58 11.18
C ARG A 234 2.07 10.83 11.72
N ARG A 235 1.31 11.78 12.31
CA ARG A 235 1.87 12.97 12.97
C ARG A 235 2.45 12.59 14.34
N LYS A 236 1.90 11.56 14.98
CA LYS A 236 2.33 11.03 16.29
C LYS A 236 3.49 10.05 16.09
N LYS A 237 4.70 10.46 16.48
CA LYS A 237 5.95 9.68 16.30
C LYS A 237 6.70 9.40 17.60
N HIS A 238 6.17 9.81 18.74
CA HIS A 238 6.73 9.53 20.07
C HIS A 238 6.45 8.09 20.53
N LEU A 239 7.24 7.64 21.50
CA LEU A 239 7.35 6.26 21.94
C LEU A 239 6.02 5.67 22.40
N LEU A 240 5.28 6.36 23.29
CA LEU A 240 4.05 5.85 23.91
C LEU A 240 3.01 5.47 22.84
N TYR A 241 2.74 6.38 21.89
CA TYR A 241 1.82 6.11 20.79
C TYR A 241 2.32 5.00 19.85
N LEU A 242 3.60 5.03 19.45
CA LEU A 242 4.15 4.02 18.54
C LEU A 242 4.13 2.62 19.17
N GLU A 243 4.35 2.51 20.47
CA GLU A 243 4.26 1.25 21.20
C GLU A 243 2.82 0.76 21.31
N THR A 244 1.88 1.68 21.58
CA THR A 244 0.44 1.37 21.60
C THR A 244 -0.01 0.83 20.24
N LEU A 245 0.37 1.50 19.14
CA LEU A 245 0.00 1.09 17.78
C LEU A 245 0.60 -0.27 17.40
N LYS A 246 1.86 -0.53 17.77
CA LYS A 246 2.51 -1.82 17.53
C LYS A 246 1.81 -2.93 18.32
N THR A 247 1.49 -2.68 19.58
CA THR A 247 0.82 -3.65 20.46
C THR A 247 -0.61 -3.92 20.01
N TYR A 248 -1.35 -2.89 19.58
CA TYR A 248 -2.67 -3.07 18.98
C TYR A 248 -2.65 -4.04 17.78
N THR A 249 -1.68 -3.84 16.88
CA THR A 249 -1.53 -4.68 15.67
C THR A 249 -1.11 -6.10 16.05
N GLU A 250 -0.22 -6.23 17.03
CA GLU A 250 0.23 -7.52 17.56
C GLU A 250 -0.92 -8.31 18.18
N GLU A 251 -1.71 -7.69 19.06
CA GLU A 251 -2.88 -8.31 19.69
C GLU A 251 -3.94 -8.71 18.66
N ALA A 252 -4.18 -7.87 17.64
CA ALA A 252 -5.07 -8.24 16.55
C ALA A 252 -4.61 -9.53 15.84
N ILE A 253 -3.30 -9.65 15.55
CA ILE A 253 -2.73 -10.84 14.90
C ILE A 253 -2.81 -12.08 15.81
N ILE A 254 -2.54 -11.92 17.11
CA ILE A 254 -2.65 -12.99 18.12
C ILE A 254 -4.08 -13.54 18.19
N ASN A 255 -5.07 -12.67 18.03
CA ASN A 255 -6.50 -13.00 17.96
C ASN A 255 -6.97 -13.38 16.55
N ASP A 256 -6.08 -13.96 15.73
CA ASP A 256 -6.34 -14.50 14.38
C ASP A 256 -6.86 -13.49 13.34
N CYS A 257 -6.89 -12.19 13.66
CA CYS A 257 -7.34 -11.18 12.71
C CYS A 257 -6.28 -10.98 11.63
N HIS A 258 -6.65 -11.28 10.39
CA HIS A 258 -5.82 -10.95 9.24
C HIS A 258 -5.58 -9.44 9.19
N ASN A 259 -4.37 -9.03 8.87
CA ASN A 259 -3.95 -7.63 8.90
C ASN A 259 -3.50 -7.16 7.53
N LEU A 260 -3.76 -5.89 7.23
CA LEU A 260 -3.35 -5.24 5.99
C LEU A 260 -2.79 -3.85 6.26
N PHE A 261 -1.58 -3.60 5.79
CA PHE A 261 -0.99 -2.27 5.79
C PHE A 261 -0.05 -2.09 4.60
N TYR A 262 0.11 -0.86 4.16
CA TYR A 262 1.02 -0.50 3.06
C TYR A 262 2.42 -0.26 3.63
N PRO A 263 3.39 -1.18 3.47
CA PRO A 263 4.71 -1.06 4.09
C PRO A 263 5.53 0.12 3.52
N GLY A 264 5.24 0.61 2.31
CA GLY A 264 5.83 1.85 1.79
C GLY A 264 5.40 3.11 2.57
N GLY A 265 4.36 3.01 3.40
CA GLY A 265 3.81 4.07 4.25
C GLY A 265 3.03 5.15 3.49
N THR A 266 3.33 5.35 2.21
CA THR A 266 2.70 6.36 1.36
C THR A 266 2.82 5.97 -0.11
N ARG A 267 1.98 6.55 -0.98
CA ARG A 267 2.00 6.28 -2.43
C ARG A 267 3.35 6.57 -3.08
N SER A 268 3.76 5.81 -4.09
CA SER A 268 4.97 6.10 -4.87
C SER A 268 4.79 7.40 -5.67
N ARG A 269 5.68 8.39 -5.45
CA ARG A 269 5.61 9.69 -6.14
C ARG A 269 6.33 9.67 -7.48
N SER A 270 7.39 8.86 -7.58
CA SER A 270 8.13 8.64 -8.81
C SER A 270 7.51 7.57 -9.70
N GLY A 271 6.58 6.75 -9.20
CA GLY A 271 6.04 5.59 -9.92
C GLY A 271 6.91 4.33 -9.83
N SER A 272 8.08 4.42 -9.18
CA SER A 272 8.97 3.27 -8.92
C SER A 272 8.41 2.37 -7.81
N ILE A 273 8.82 1.11 -7.82
CA ILE A 273 8.64 0.22 -6.66
C ILE A 273 9.39 0.79 -5.45
N GLU A 274 8.82 0.63 -4.27
CA GLU A 274 9.43 1.08 -3.02
C GLU A 274 10.74 0.35 -2.76
N LYS A 275 11.84 1.11 -2.61
CA LYS A 275 13.16 0.56 -2.28
C LYS A 275 13.37 0.31 -0.79
N ASN A 276 12.54 0.92 0.06
CA ASN A 276 12.64 0.85 1.52
C ASN A 276 11.25 0.74 2.14
N LEU A 277 11.08 -0.14 3.12
CA LEU A 277 9.81 -0.36 3.80
C LEU A 277 9.83 0.12 5.26
N LYS A 278 8.66 0.49 5.77
CA LYS A 278 8.46 0.83 7.19
C LYS A 278 8.33 -0.46 8.00
N LEU A 279 9.33 -0.73 8.82
CA LEU A 279 9.45 -1.97 9.59
C LEU A 279 8.55 -2.04 10.84
N GLY A 280 7.89 -0.94 11.21
CA GLY A 280 7.14 -0.83 12.48
C GLY A 280 6.05 -1.89 12.65
N LEU A 281 5.09 -1.93 11.72
CA LEU A 281 3.96 -2.88 11.77
C LEU A 281 4.38 -4.31 11.37
N LEU A 282 5.42 -4.46 10.54
CA LEU A 282 6.06 -5.77 10.30
C LEU A 282 6.63 -6.33 11.61
N GLY A 283 7.21 -5.47 12.44
CA GLY A 283 7.68 -5.82 13.77
C GLY A 283 6.59 -6.38 14.68
N SER A 284 5.34 -5.92 14.56
CA SER A 284 4.21 -6.47 15.31
C SER A 284 3.90 -7.91 14.94
N ALA A 285 4.03 -8.28 13.66
CA ALA A 285 3.85 -9.67 13.22
C ALA A 285 4.95 -10.60 13.79
N LEU A 286 6.19 -10.11 13.86
CA LEU A 286 7.29 -10.85 14.47
C LEU A 286 7.09 -11.07 15.98
N GLU A 287 6.68 -10.03 16.72
CA GLU A 287 6.38 -10.17 18.16
C GLU A 287 5.18 -11.10 18.39
N ALA A 288 4.12 -10.97 17.57
CA ALA A 288 2.99 -11.88 17.64
C ALA A 288 3.40 -13.34 17.40
N GLN A 289 4.29 -13.60 16.43
CA GLN A 289 4.79 -14.95 16.16
C GLN A 289 5.52 -15.53 17.37
N LYS A 290 6.35 -14.75 18.07
CA LYS A 290 7.05 -15.21 19.29
C LYS A 290 6.07 -15.72 20.33
N GLU A 291 4.97 -15.01 20.54
CA GLU A 291 3.98 -15.35 21.55
C GLU A 291 3.15 -16.59 21.17
N ILE A 292 2.69 -16.67 19.92
CA ILE A 292 1.82 -17.77 19.48
C ILE A 292 2.58 -19.02 19.04
N THR A 293 3.93 -19.00 19.04
CA THR A 293 4.74 -20.16 18.66
C THR A 293 4.38 -21.40 19.49
N LYS A 294 4.03 -21.23 20.78
CA LYS A 294 3.60 -22.34 21.66
C LYS A 294 2.23 -22.92 21.27
N LYS A 295 1.42 -22.20 20.49
CA LYS A 295 0.06 -22.59 20.07
C LYS A 295 0.02 -23.24 18.67
N ASN A 296 1.19 -23.56 18.08
CA ASN A 296 1.32 -24.08 16.71
C ASN A 296 0.63 -23.23 15.63
N LYS A 297 0.36 -21.95 15.91
CA LYS A 297 -0.20 -20.98 14.95
C LYS A 297 0.92 -20.31 14.15
N LYS A 298 0.65 -20.06 12.88
CA LYS A 298 1.60 -19.43 11.95
C LYS A 298 1.06 -18.12 11.41
N ILE A 299 1.96 -17.16 11.23
CA ILE A 299 1.69 -15.89 10.56
C ILE A 299 2.37 -15.92 9.19
N PHE A 300 1.62 -15.56 8.15
CA PHE A 300 2.11 -15.52 6.78
C PHE A 300 2.10 -14.09 6.25
N ILE A 301 3.28 -13.60 5.88
CA ILE A 301 3.42 -12.32 5.18
C ILE A 301 3.16 -12.56 3.69
N VAL A 302 2.28 -11.77 3.09
CA VAL A 302 1.87 -11.92 1.68
C VAL A 302 2.05 -10.60 0.93
N PRO A 303 3.13 -10.48 0.13
CA PRO A 303 3.33 -9.32 -0.75
C PRO A 303 2.25 -9.23 -1.83
N VAL A 304 1.77 -8.02 -2.10
CA VAL A 304 0.82 -7.75 -3.19
C VAL A 304 1.31 -6.58 -4.04
N THR A 305 1.41 -6.79 -5.34
CA THR A 305 1.88 -5.76 -6.27
C THR A 305 0.73 -5.29 -7.15
N PHE A 306 0.41 -3.99 -7.10
CA PHE A 306 -0.54 -3.38 -8.02
C PHE A 306 0.17 -2.90 -9.29
N ASN A 307 -0.41 -3.19 -10.45
CA ASN A 307 0.13 -2.83 -11.75
C ASN A 307 -0.94 -2.15 -12.59
N TYR A 308 -0.58 -0.99 -13.15
CA TYR A 308 -1.49 -0.11 -13.87
C TYR A 308 -0.91 0.26 -15.23
N GLN A 309 -1.77 0.43 -16.24
CA GLN A 309 -1.35 1.05 -17.50
C GLN A 309 -1.22 2.56 -17.40
N PHE A 310 -2.00 3.18 -16.50
CA PHE A 310 -1.89 4.58 -16.11
C PHE A 310 -2.44 4.80 -14.69
N VAL A 311 -1.99 5.87 -14.03
CA VAL A 311 -2.45 6.30 -12.69
C VAL A 311 -3.04 7.70 -12.81
N LEU A 312 -4.27 7.90 -12.32
CA LEU A 312 -5.01 9.15 -12.50
C LEU A 312 -4.38 10.34 -11.77
N GLU A 313 -3.87 10.12 -10.57
CA GLU A 313 -3.13 11.15 -9.83
C GLU A 313 -1.65 11.26 -10.20
N GLY A 314 -1.18 10.51 -11.21
CA GLY A 314 0.22 10.47 -11.63
C GLY A 314 0.85 11.86 -11.82
N PRO A 315 0.19 12.84 -12.47
CA PRO A 315 0.72 14.19 -12.64
C PRO A 315 1.01 14.91 -11.30
N ALA A 316 0.09 14.80 -10.34
CA ALA A 316 0.29 15.40 -9.02
C ALA A 316 1.41 14.70 -8.25
N LEU A 317 1.49 13.38 -8.35
CA LEU A 317 2.52 12.57 -7.69
C LEU A 317 3.92 12.89 -8.22
N ILE A 318 4.11 12.95 -9.54
CA ILE A 318 5.43 13.22 -10.11
C ILE A 318 5.91 14.64 -9.84
N ASN A 319 5.00 15.62 -9.87
CA ASN A 319 5.35 16.99 -9.51
C ASN A 319 5.83 17.08 -8.05
N GLN A 320 5.17 16.37 -7.11
CA GLN A 320 5.64 16.27 -5.73
C GLN A 320 7.03 15.62 -5.63
N TYR A 321 7.32 14.61 -6.44
CA TYR A 321 8.65 13.98 -6.48
C TYR A 321 9.72 14.97 -6.93
N ILE A 322 9.49 15.67 -8.04
CA ILE A 322 10.44 16.64 -8.61
C ILE A 322 10.67 17.78 -7.62
N SER A 323 9.61 18.38 -7.06
CA SER A 323 9.72 19.45 -6.07
C SER A 323 10.47 19.02 -4.80
N SER A 324 10.38 17.75 -4.39
CA SER A 324 11.14 17.24 -3.25
C SER A 324 12.63 17.03 -3.53
N LYS A 325 13.04 17.11 -4.80
CA LYS A 325 14.43 16.93 -5.26
C LYS A 325 15.10 18.24 -5.66
N SER A 326 14.34 19.27 -6.00
CA SER A 326 14.85 20.61 -6.27
C SER A 326 15.11 21.38 -4.98
N SER A 327 16.29 22.00 -4.84
CA SER A 327 16.67 22.87 -3.70
C SER A 327 15.87 24.18 -3.62
N SER A 328 15.02 24.47 -4.61
CA SER A 328 14.12 25.61 -4.60
C SER A 328 12.96 25.36 -3.62
N ASP A 329 12.99 26.06 -2.48
CA ASP A 329 11.98 26.04 -1.40
C ASP A 329 10.56 26.47 -1.81
N TYR A 330 10.30 26.67 -3.11
CA TYR A 330 9.01 27.10 -3.61
C TYR A 330 8.09 25.92 -3.98
N HIS A 331 6.96 25.87 -3.28
CA HIS A 331 5.78 25.01 -3.47
C HIS A 331 5.66 23.69 -2.69
N LEU A 332 6.33 23.55 -1.54
CA LEU A 332 6.03 22.46 -0.59
C LEU A 332 4.73 22.68 0.22
N LYS A 333 4.09 23.85 0.13
CA LYS A 333 2.96 24.20 1.02
C LYS A 333 1.55 23.97 0.49
N ASN A 334 1.30 23.71 -0.81
CA ASN A 334 -0.09 23.67 -1.30
C ASN A 334 -0.40 22.75 -2.50
N LEU A 335 0.32 21.65 -2.71
CA LEU A 335 -0.19 20.58 -3.60
C LEU A 335 -1.09 19.63 -2.79
N GLY A 336 -2.24 20.18 -2.39
CA GLY A 336 -3.22 19.58 -1.51
C GLY A 336 -3.64 18.17 -1.92
N TYR A 337 -3.58 17.26 -0.95
CA TYR A 337 -4.42 16.05 -0.92
C TYR A 337 -5.89 16.38 -1.22
N SER A 338 -6.33 17.62 -0.95
CA SER A 338 -7.68 18.14 -1.16
C SER A 338 -8.09 18.29 -2.64
N ASN A 339 -7.19 18.63 -3.57
CA ASN A 339 -7.55 18.79 -4.98
C ASN A 339 -7.38 17.51 -5.81
N THR A 340 -6.52 16.58 -5.40
CA THR A 340 -6.33 15.31 -6.12
C THR A 340 -7.60 14.46 -6.13
N TYR A 341 -8.37 14.48 -5.04
CA TYR A 341 -9.65 13.75 -4.94
C TYR A 341 -10.73 14.35 -5.85
N LYS A 342 -10.83 15.69 -5.94
CA LYS A 342 -11.76 16.36 -6.85
C LYS A 342 -11.44 16.04 -8.31
N ILE A 343 -10.16 16.05 -8.66
CA ILE A 343 -9.67 15.66 -9.99
C ILE A 343 -9.96 14.18 -10.26
N LEU A 344 -9.73 13.29 -9.29
CA LEU A 344 -10.07 11.87 -9.40
C LEU A 344 -11.57 11.67 -9.65
N LEU A 345 -12.44 12.29 -8.84
CA LEU A 345 -13.90 12.23 -9.01
C LEU A 345 -14.36 12.81 -10.36
N PHE A 346 -13.73 13.88 -10.82
CA PHE A 346 -13.99 14.48 -12.12
C PHE A 346 -13.61 13.51 -13.24
N LEU A 347 -12.39 12.96 -13.23
CA LEU A 347 -11.91 12.02 -14.24
C LEU A 347 -12.74 10.72 -14.27
N ILE A 348 -13.20 10.23 -13.11
CA ILE A 348 -14.08 9.05 -13.01
C ILE A 348 -15.39 9.25 -13.79
N LYS A 349 -15.92 10.48 -13.91
CA LYS A 349 -17.15 10.76 -14.67
C LYS A 349 -16.96 10.57 -16.18
N TYR A 350 -15.74 10.70 -16.69
CA TYR A 350 -15.42 10.62 -18.12
C TYR A 350 -14.69 9.31 -18.49
N PHE A 351 -14.76 8.29 -17.64
CA PHE A 351 -14.18 6.97 -17.93
C PHE A 351 -14.99 6.25 -19.02
N THR A 352 -14.51 6.35 -20.26
CA THR A 352 -15.15 5.76 -21.44
C THR A 352 -14.39 4.59 -22.04
N GLN A 353 -13.20 4.24 -21.51
CA GLN A 353 -12.34 3.22 -22.08
C GLN A 353 -11.92 2.17 -21.04
N SER A 354 -11.87 0.90 -21.47
CA SER A 354 -11.43 -0.20 -20.61
C SER A 354 -9.95 -0.04 -20.27
N ASN A 355 -9.66 -0.07 -18.97
CA ASN A 355 -8.32 -0.09 -18.43
C ASN A 355 -8.10 -1.42 -17.71
N LYS A 356 -7.06 -2.15 -18.12
CA LYS A 356 -6.70 -3.40 -17.47
C LYS A 356 -5.73 -3.13 -16.34
N ILE A 357 -6.03 -3.70 -15.20
CA ILE A 357 -5.26 -3.63 -13.97
C ILE A 357 -4.82 -5.05 -13.64
N ALA A 358 -3.59 -5.23 -13.20
CA ALA A 358 -3.13 -6.52 -12.73
C ALA A 358 -2.74 -6.44 -11.25
N VAL A 359 -3.30 -7.35 -10.44
CA VAL A 359 -2.94 -7.53 -9.04
C VAL A 359 -2.16 -8.81 -8.91
N SER A 360 -0.88 -8.70 -8.57
CA SER A 360 -0.02 -9.86 -8.37
C SER A 360 0.03 -10.24 -6.90
N ILE A 361 -0.39 -11.46 -6.59
CA ILE A 361 -0.17 -12.09 -5.28
C ILE A 361 1.21 -12.75 -5.30
N GLY A 362 2.11 -12.23 -4.46
CA GLY A 362 3.46 -12.75 -4.27
C GLY A 362 3.47 -14.10 -3.54
N SER A 363 4.66 -14.67 -3.40
CA SER A 363 4.90 -15.89 -2.63
C SER A 363 4.72 -15.60 -1.15
N PRO A 364 3.79 -16.30 -0.45
CA PRO A 364 3.68 -16.20 0.99
C PRO A 364 4.99 -16.63 1.67
N MET A 365 5.36 -15.91 2.71
CA MET A 365 6.54 -16.18 3.53
C MET A 365 6.18 -16.18 5.02
N ASP A 366 7.02 -16.79 5.86
CA ASP A 366 6.93 -16.63 7.31
C ASP A 366 7.43 -15.23 7.75
N VAL A 367 7.38 -14.94 9.04
CA VAL A 367 7.81 -13.64 9.60
C VAL A 367 9.32 -13.40 9.53
N PHE A 368 10.11 -14.37 9.07
CA PHE A 368 11.57 -14.25 8.88
C PHE A 368 11.94 -14.02 7.41
N GLY A 369 10.96 -14.11 6.49
CA GLY A 369 11.16 -13.92 5.05
C GLY A 369 11.33 -15.23 4.29
N ASN A 370 11.15 -16.39 4.92
CA ASN A 370 11.29 -17.68 4.24
C ASN A 370 10.00 -18.06 3.53
N LYS A 371 10.10 -18.42 2.24
CA LYS A 371 8.95 -18.89 1.47
C LYS A 371 8.39 -20.16 2.09
N VAL A 372 7.07 -20.19 2.28
CA VAL A 372 6.37 -21.36 2.83
C VAL A 372 5.72 -22.20 1.74
N ASP A 373 5.46 -23.48 1.96
CA ASP A 373 4.70 -24.38 1.08
C ASP A 373 3.17 -24.19 1.22
N ASN A 374 2.36 -25.10 0.67
CA ASN A 374 0.89 -25.02 0.77
C ASN A 374 0.34 -25.35 2.16
N TYR A 375 1.17 -25.95 3.03
CA TYR A 375 0.87 -26.35 4.40
C TYR A 375 1.50 -25.37 5.41
N GLY A 376 2.12 -24.30 4.93
CA GLY A 376 2.74 -23.27 5.76
C GLY A 376 4.10 -23.66 6.32
N ASN A 377 4.78 -24.66 5.76
CA ASN A 377 6.14 -25.06 6.20
C ASN A 377 7.19 -24.34 5.36
N SER A 378 8.21 -23.78 6.00
CA SER A 378 9.41 -23.25 5.35
C SER A 378 10.48 -24.35 5.23
N LYS A 379 11.26 -24.35 4.14
CA LYS A 379 12.35 -25.32 3.93
C LYS A 379 13.47 -25.17 4.96
N GLU A 380 13.73 -23.94 5.39
CA GLU A 380 14.64 -23.62 6.49
C GLU A 380 13.93 -23.84 7.83
N ASN A 381 13.60 -25.10 8.11
CA ASN A 381 12.92 -25.50 9.33
C ASN A 381 13.88 -25.52 10.55
N LYS A 382 14.81 -24.55 10.63
CA LYS A 382 15.62 -24.35 11.83
C LYS A 382 14.74 -23.66 12.86
N SER A 383 14.06 -24.47 13.67
CA SER A 383 13.51 -24.15 15.00
C SER A 383 13.29 -22.65 15.22
N LEU A 384 12.07 -22.16 15.00
CA LEU A 384 11.62 -20.78 15.29
C LEU A 384 12.17 -20.23 16.62
N LYS A 385 12.48 -21.10 17.58
CA LYS A 385 13.06 -20.81 18.90
C LYS A 385 14.50 -20.25 18.91
N LYS A 386 15.37 -20.54 17.93
CA LYS A 386 16.81 -20.16 17.98
C LYS A 386 17.16 -18.84 17.28
N HIS A 387 16.24 -18.21 16.55
CA HIS A 387 16.55 -17.08 15.64
C HIS A 387 16.03 -15.70 16.07
N PHE A 388 15.54 -15.51 17.30
CA PHE A 388 15.02 -14.20 17.73
C PHE A 388 16.08 -13.21 18.25
N THR A 389 17.37 -13.51 18.14
CA THR A 389 18.46 -12.75 18.76
C THR A 389 18.65 -11.35 18.16
N ASN A 390 18.32 -11.12 16.88
CA ASN A 390 18.45 -9.80 16.25
C ASN A 390 17.20 -9.35 15.48
N LYS A 391 16.27 -8.68 16.17
CA LYS A 391 15.02 -8.15 15.58
C LYS A 391 15.26 -7.25 14.37
N LYS A 392 16.30 -6.40 14.40
CA LYS A 392 16.57 -5.42 13.34
C LYS A 392 16.96 -6.12 12.04
N GLU A 393 17.86 -7.10 12.14
CA GLU A 393 18.32 -7.90 11.01
C GLU A 393 17.20 -8.74 10.40
N ILE A 394 16.38 -9.41 11.23
CA ILE A 394 15.22 -10.19 10.75
C ILE A 394 14.27 -9.30 9.94
N LEU A 395 13.97 -8.10 10.45
CA LEU A 395 13.06 -7.17 9.78
C LEU A 395 13.69 -6.57 8.51
N SER A 396 15.00 -6.36 8.48
CA SER A 396 15.71 -5.94 7.27
C SER A 396 15.63 -7.00 6.19
N ASN A 397 15.99 -8.25 6.52
CA ASN A 397 15.89 -9.38 5.59
C ASN A 397 14.45 -9.58 5.11
N LEU A 398 13.46 -9.56 6.01
CA LEU A 398 12.04 -9.66 5.62
C LEU A 398 11.66 -8.53 4.65
N SER A 399 12.10 -7.29 4.90
CA SER A 399 11.86 -6.17 4.00
C SER A 399 12.44 -6.39 2.61
N GLU A 400 13.68 -6.85 2.53
CA GLU A 400 14.36 -7.16 1.26
C GLU A 400 13.61 -8.27 0.48
N LYS A 401 13.19 -9.34 1.17
CA LYS A 401 12.40 -10.42 0.54
C LYS A 401 11.02 -9.93 0.07
N ILE A 402 10.38 -9.01 0.78
CA ILE A 402 9.12 -8.40 0.33
C ILE A 402 9.36 -7.56 -0.93
N ILE A 403 10.43 -6.76 -0.99
CA ILE A 403 10.78 -5.95 -2.15
C ILE A 403 11.10 -6.83 -3.37
N ASP A 404 11.86 -7.93 -3.19
CA ASP A 404 12.11 -8.92 -4.23
C ASP A 404 10.79 -9.50 -4.79
N GLU A 405 9.83 -9.84 -3.93
CA GLU A 405 8.51 -10.28 -4.37
C GLU A 405 7.69 -9.15 -5.03
N PHE A 406 7.91 -7.89 -4.67
CA PHE A 406 7.30 -6.76 -5.39
C PHE A 406 7.83 -6.64 -6.81
N MET A 407 9.16 -6.76 -6.99
CA MET A 407 9.80 -6.80 -8.30
C MET A 407 9.26 -7.95 -9.14
N LYS A 408 9.28 -9.19 -8.61
CA LYS A 408 8.69 -10.39 -9.24
C LYS A 408 7.19 -10.28 -9.53
N GLY A 409 6.50 -9.47 -8.73
CA GLY A 409 5.08 -9.17 -8.90
C GLY A 409 4.77 -8.11 -9.94
N THR A 410 5.78 -7.47 -10.55
CA THR A 410 5.59 -6.47 -11.60
C THR A 410 5.02 -7.13 -12.84
N VAL A 411 3.91 -6.58 -13.35
CA VAL A 411 3.28 -7.00 -14.60
C VAL A 411 3.56 -5.93 -15.64
N VAL A 412 4.31 -6.29 -16.68
CA VAL A 412 4.64 -5.39 -17.79
C VAL A 412 3.45 -5.26 -18.72
N PHE A 413 3.04 -4.02 -18.93
CA PHE A 413 2.09 -3.63 -19.96
C PHE A 413 2.81 -3.01 -21.16
N PRO A 414 2.21 -3.04 -22.36
CA PRO A 414 2.77 -2.31 -23.49
C PRO A 414 2.96 -0.81 -23.18
N SER A 415 2.10 -0.20 -22.37
CA SER A 415 2.23 1.21 -21.97
C SER A 415 3.50 1.48 -21.14
N THR A 416 3.81 0.61 -20.16
CA THR A 416 5.04 0.73 -19.36
C THR A 416 6.29 0.49 -20.21
N LEU A 417 6.22 -0.44 -21.16
CA LEU A 417 7.34 -0.74 -22.05
C LEU A 417 7.58 0.38 -23.06
N VAL A 418 6.52 0.98 -23.61
CA VAL A 418 6.60 2.18 -24.44
C VAL A 418 7.24 3.33 -23.65
N ALA A 419 6.79 3.55 -22.42
CA ALA A 419 7.34 4.62 -21.58
C ALA A 419 8.84 4.43 -21.32
N PHE A 420 9.26 3.21 -20.99
CA PHE A 420 10.66 2.88 -20.78
C PHE A 420 11.50 3.04 -22.04
N THR A 421 11.04 2.50 -23.16
CA THR A 421 11.76 2.57 -24.44
C THR A 421 11.96 4.02 -24.88
N ALA A 422 10.88 4.82 -24.89
CA ALA A 422 10.94 6.23 -25.29
C ALA A 422 11.91 7.03 -24.41
N PHE A 423 11.81 6.84 -23.09
CA PHE A 423 12.62 7.59 -22.14
C PHE A 423 14.12 7.26 -22.26
N GLU A 424 14.49 5.97 -22.34
CA GLU A 424 15.89 5.58 -22.41
C GLU A 424 16.55 5.95 -23.76
N ILE A 425 15.79 6.00 -24.87
CA ILE A 425 16.30 6.53 -26.14
C ILE A 425 16.73 8.00 -25.97
N ILE A 426 15.87 8.84 -25.39
CA ILE A 426 16.19 10.26 -25.16
C ILE A 426 17.33 10.42 -24.16
N ARG A 427 17.31 9.66 -23.06
CA ARG A 427 18.40 9.68 -22.08
C ARG A 427 19.75 9.31 -22.69
N LYS A 428 19.79 8.36 -23.65
CA LYS A 428 21.02 8.01 -24.38
C LYS A 428 21.47 9.12 -25.33
N LYS A 429 20.53 9.88 -25.93
CA LYS A 429 20.84 11.08 -26.74
C LYS A 429 21.50 12.17 -25.88
N PHE A 430 21.06 12.33 -24.62
CA PHE A 430 21.51 13.38 -23.71
C PHE A 430 22.21 12.85 -22.45
N LYS A 431 23.31 12.09 -22.60
CA LYS A 431 23.99 11.36 -21.49
C LYS A 431 24.48 12.25 -20.34
N ASN A 432 24.84 13.50 -20.62
CA ASN A 432 25.45 14.42 -19.66
C ASN A 432 24.43 15.35 -18.98
N ILE A 433 23.13 15.20 -19.30
CA ILE A 433 22.07 16.02 -18.72
C ILE A 433 21.49 15.28 -17.50
N ASP A 434 21.35 15.98 -16.38
CA ASP A 434 20.69 15.42 -15.21
C ASP A 434 19.20 15.15 -15.48
N ILE A 435 18.56 14.40 -14.57
CA ILE A 435 17.16 14.02 -14.76
C ILE A 435 16.19 15.22 -14.78
N ILE A 436 16.48 16.30 -14.06
CA ILE A 436 15.58 17.47 -13.93
C ILE A 436 15.61 18.31 -15.21
N ASN A 437 16.78 18.44 -15.80
CA ASN A 437 16.98 19.10 -17.08
C ASN A 437 16.44 18.22 -18.22
N LEU A 438 16.64 16.89 -18.16
CA LEU A 438 16.12 15.96 -19.16
C LEU A 438 14.58 15.98 -19.24
N ILE A 439 13.88 16.06 -18.11
CA ILE A 439 12.41 16.16 -18.07
C ILE A 439 11.86 17.51 -18.54
N SER A 440 12.73 18.49 -18.77
CA SER A 440 12.39 19.86 -19.17
C SER A 440 12.75 20.15 -20.63
N LEU A 441 13.24 19.15 -21.39
CA LEU A 441 13.55 19.29 -22.81
C LEU A 441 12.31 19.66 -23.65
N PRO A 442 12.49 20.48 -24.71
CA PRO A 442 11.39 20.87 -25.59
C PRO A 442 10.97 19.70 -26.50
N GLU A 443 9.75 19.79 -27.06
CA GLU A 443 9.10 18.67 -27.78
C GLU A 443 9.81 18.25 -29.08
N ASP A 444 10.44 19.20 -29.76
CA ASP A 444 11.21 19.00 -30.99
C ASP A 444 12.47 18.16 -30.75
N GLU A 445 13.08 18.26 -29.56
CA GLU A 445 14.26 17.47 -29.19
C GLU A 445 13.95 16.01 -28.79
N VAL A 446 12.66 15.71 -28.55
CA VAL A 446 12.19 14.44 -27.95
C VAL A 446 11.26 13.64 -28.86
N THR A 447 11.36 13.86 -30.18
CA THR A 447 10.70 13.05 -31.20
C THR A 447 11.60 11.91 -31.68
N ILE A 448 11.04 10.71 -31.81
CA ILE A 448 11.78 9.49 -32.17
C ILE A 448 11.14 8.86 -33.41
N SER A 449 11.91 8.52 -34.44
CA SER A 449 11.39 7.79 -35.60
C SER A 449 10.87 6.41 -35.18
N LEU A 450 9.76 5.95 -35.78
CA LEU A 450 9.16 4.67 -35.40
C LEU A 450 10.10 3.49 -35.66
N GLU A 451 10.93 3.57 -36.70
CA GLU A 451 11.96 2.56 -36.99
C GLU A 451 12.96 2.46 -35.83
N LYS A 452 13.54 3.58 -35.40
CA LYS A 452 14.49 3.59 -34.27
C LYS A 452 13.84 3.14 -32.97
N PHE A 453 12.59 3.53 -32.76
CA PHE A 453 11.82 3.10 -31.61
C PHE A 453 11.60 1.57 -31.61
N LYS A 454 11.15 1.00 -32.74
CA LYS A 454 10.93 -0.44 -32.91
C LYS A 454 12.20 -1.25 -32.68
N GLU A 455 13.34 -0.78 -33.20
CA GLU A 455 14.65 -1.43 -33.00
C GLU A 455 14.97 -1.59 -31.50
N ASN A 456 14.85 -0.51 -30.71
CA ASN A 456 15.13 -0.53 -29.28
C ASN A 456 14.05 -1.29 -28.50
N TYR A 457 12.78 -1.13 -28.88
CA TYR A 457 11.67 -1.86 -28.28
C TYR A 457 11.88 -3.38 -28.38
N ASN A 458 12.32 -3.86 -29.55
CA ASN A 458 12.60 -5.27 -29.80
C ASN A 458 13.75 -5.80 -28.93
N LYS A 459 14.82 -5.01 -28.71
CA LYS A 459 15.90 -5.39 -27.79
C LYS A 459 15.39 -5.55 -26.35
N ILE A 460 14.53 -4.65 -25.90
CA ILE A 460 14.01 -4.65 -24.52
C ILE A 460 13.00 -5.78 -24.33
N ILE A 461 12.09 -6.03 -25.28
CA ILE A 461 11.09 -7.10 -25.12
C ILE A 461 11.75 -8.48 -25.05
N ILE A 462 12.85 -8.72 -25.76
CA ILE A 462 13.64 -9.95 -25.64
C ILE A 462 14.12 -10.14 -24.19
N ARG A 463 14.72 -9.09 -23.60
CA ARG A 463 15.18 -9.13 -22.20
C ARG A 463 14.02 -9.29 -21.21
N ILE A 464 12.90 -8.62 -21.44
CA ILE A 464 11.68 -8.74 -20.63
C ILE A 464 11.12 -10.18 -20.68
N ASN A 465 11.12 -10.81 -21.86
CA ASN A 465 10.69 -12.19 -22.02
C ASN A 465 11.62 -13.15 -21.26
N GLN A 466 12.93 -12.94 -21.31
CA GLN A 466 13.89 -13.72 -20.51
C GLN A 466 13.63 -13.56 -19.01
N LEU A 467 13.46 -12.32 -18.52
CA LEU A 467 13.11 -12.06 -17.12
C LEU A 467 11.79 -12.73 -16.72
N ALA A 468 10.82 -12.84 -17.63
CA ALA A 468 9.56 -13.51 -17.38
C ALA A 468 9.71 -15.03 -17.28
N LEU A 469 10.56 -15.65 -18.13
CA LEU A 469 10.92 -17.07 -18.05
C LEU A 469 11.60 -17.39 -16.70
N ASP A 470 12.47 -16.51 -16.24
CA ASP A 470 13.15 -16.62 -14.94
C ASP A 470 12.23 -16.34 -13.74
N ASN A 471 10.95 -16.05 -13.96
CA ASN A 471 9.97 -15.63 -12.94
C ASN A 471 10.36 -14.34 -12.18
N ASN A 472 11.20 -13.50 -12.78
CA ASN A 472 11.62 -12.21 -12.24
C ASN A 472 10.62 -11.08 -12.56
N ILE A 473 9.76 -11.28 -13.56
CA ILE A 473 8.67 -10.36 -13.91
C ILE A 473 7.48 -11.14 -14.48
N LYS A 474 6.35 -10.48 -14.66
CA LYS A 474 5.15 -11.05 -15.30
C LYS A 474 4.78 -10.23 -16.53
N LEU A 475 4.12 -10.87 -17.48
CA LEU A 475 3.67 -10.23 -18.71
C LEU A 475 2.15 -10.10 -18.73
N SER A 476 1.67 -8.97 -19.22
CA SER A 476 0.27 -8.79 -19.58
C SER A 476 -0.06 -9.57 -20.87
N ASN A 477 -1.33 -9.89 -21.10
CA ASN A 477 -1.74 -10.65 -22.28
C ASN A 477 -1.53 -9.87 -23.59
N GLU A 478 -1.53 -8.55 -23.50
CA GLU A 478 -1.33 -7.63 -24.61
C GLU A 478 0.07 -7.72 -25.22
N LEU A 479 1.06 -8.18 -24.44
CA LEU A 479 2.42 -8.42 -24.94
C LEU A 479 2.56 -9.70 -25.79
N LYS A 480 1.46 -10.45 -25.98
CA LYS A 480 1.42 -11.57 -26.93
C LYS A 480 1.04 -11.14 -28.36
N LEU A 481 0.60 -9.90 -28.54
CA LEU A 481 0.28 -9.35 -29.85
C LEU A 481 1.57 -9.10 -30.65
N ASP A 482 1.45 -8.81 -31.94
CA ASP A 482 2.59 -8.34 -32.73
C ASP A 482 3.13 -7.00 -32.20
N THR A 483 4.43 -6.74 -32.43
CA THR A 483 5.13 -5.55 -31.92
C THR A 483 4.42 -4.26 -32.29
N GLU A 484 3.86 -4.14 -33.49
CA GLU A 484 3.18 -2.91 -33.92
C GLU A 484 1.91 -2.66 -33.11
N LYS A 485 1.09 -3.69 -32.90
CA LYS A 485 -0.09 -3.61 -32.02
C LYS A 485 0.30 -3.38 -30.57
N GLN A 486 1.42 -3.93 -30.09
CA GLN A 486 1.90 -3.64 -28.75
C GLN A 486 2.24 -2.15 -28.59
N ILE A 487 3.02 -1.58 -29.52
CA ILE A 487 3.41 -0.16 -29.50
C ILE A 487 2.17 0.74 -29.61
N SER A 488 1.27 0.44 -30.56
CA SER A 488 0.02 1.18 -30.76
C SER A 488 -0.86 1.17 -29.50
N ASN A 489 -1.12 0.00 -28.91
CA ASN A 489 -1.85 -0.11 -27.65
C ASN A 489 -1.14 0.63 -26.51
N GLY A 490 0.19 0.51 -26.43
CA GLY A 490 1.00 1.16 -25.41
C GLY A 490 0.83 2.68 -25.45
N CYS A 491 1.02 3.29 -26.62
CA CYS A 491 0.83 4.73 -26.83
C CYS A 491 -0.62 5.17 -26.59
N GLN A 492 -1.62 4.36 -26.99
CA GLN A 492 -3.03 4.69 -26.79
C GLN A 492 -3.39 4.76 -25.29
N LYS A 493 -2.92 3.78 -24.51
CA LYS A 493 -3.29 3.57 -23.11
C LYS A 493 -2.41 4.32 -22.11
N LEU A 494 -1.16 4.60 -22.47
CA LEU A 494 -0.24 5.35 -21.63
C LEU A 494 -0.79 6.76 -21.36
N GLY A 495 -1.11 7.02 -20.09
CA GLY A 495 -1.70 8.29 -19.67
C GLY A 495 -2.99 8.66 -20.40
N LEU A 496 -3.85 7.68 -20.65
CA LEU A 496 -5.09 7.82 -21.42
C LEU A 496 -5.97 9.03 -21.04
N TYR A 497 -6.00 9.41 -19.77
CA TYR A 497 -6.79 10.52 -19.23
C TYR A 497 -5.95 11.73 -18.80
N HIS A 498 -4.69 11.79 -19.25
CA HIS A 498 -3.79 12.89 -18.98
C HIS A 498 -3.76 13.84 -20.17
N THR A 499 -3.79 15.14 -19.87
CA THR A 499 -3.67 16.21 -20.86
C THR A 499 -2.46 17.07 -20.49
N PRO A 500 -1.40 17.13 -21.32
CA PRO A 500 -1.19 16.30 -22.52
C PRO A 500 -0.89 14.83 -22.17
N LYS A 501 -1.13 13.92 -23.14
CA LYS A 501 -0.71 12.52 -23.02
C LYS A 501 0.83 12.44 -22.92
N PRO A 502 1.41 11.40 -22.31
CA PRO A 502 2.86 11.26 -22.26
C PRO A 502 3.50 11.10 -23.64
N VAL A 503 2.87 10.30 -24.50
CA VAL A 503 3.38 9.94 -25.83
C VAL A 503 2.22 9.89 -26.82
N ILE A 504 2.48 10.27 -28.08
CA ILE A 504 1.55 10.16 -29.20
C ILE A 504 2.28 9.53 -30.39
N LEU A 505 1.60 8.67 -31.14
CA LEU A 505 2.05 8.22 -32.46
C LEU A 505 1.55 9.20 -33.52
N LYS A 506 2.46 9.83 -34.26
CA LYS A 506 2.15 10.78 -35.35
C LYS A 506 3.19 10.66 -36.45
N ASN A 507 2.77 10.66 -37.71
CA ASN A 507 3.66 10.71 -38.89
C ASN A 507 4.85 9.73 -38.81
N ASN A 508 4.58 8.45 -38.55
CA ASN A 508 5.59 7.41 -38.38
C ASN A 508 6.66 7.72 -37.32
N SER A 509 6.29 8.48 -36.30
CA SER A 509 7.16 8.88 -35.19
C SER A 509 6.43 8.76 -33.84
N VAL A 510 7.22 8.50 -32.81
CA VAL A 510 6.82 8.52 -31.41
C VAL A 510 7.17 9.90 -30.85
N VAL A 511 6.15 10.74 -30.62
CA VAL A 511 6.31 12.11 -30.13
C VAL A 511 6.07 12.13 -28.62
N ILE A 512 7.07 12.55 -27.86
CA ILE A 512 6.95 12.71 -26.40
C ILE A 512 6.35 14.09 -26.12
N LYS A 513 5.19 14.11 -25.47
CA LYS A 513 4.44 15.34 -25.14
C LYS A 513 4.50 15.69 -23.65
N ASN A 514 4.88 14.73 -22.80
CA ASN A 514 5.07 14.98 -21.37
C ASN A 514 6.16 14.07 -20.79
N MET A 515 7.40 14.56 -20.77
CA MET A 515 8.56 13.81 -20.30
C MET A 515 8.49 13.47 -18.80
N LYS A 516 7.91 14.34 -17.97
CA LYS A 516 7.70 14.08 -16.53
C LYS A 516 6.83 12.85 -16.32
N MET A 517 5.70 12.77 -17.04
CA MET A 517 4.82 11.61 -16.96
C MET A 517 5.44 10.36 -17.60
N LEU A 518 6.24 10.53 -18.66
CA LEU A 518 7.00 9.43 -19.24
C LEU A 518 7.95 8.81 -18.21
N TYR A 519 8.72 9.65 -17.51
CA TYR A 519 9.58 9.24 -16.41
C TYR A 519 8.82 8.54 -15.29
N TYR A 520 7.65 9.06 -14.89
CA TYR A 520 6.82 8.42 -13.87
C TYR A 520 6.48 6.96 -14.23
N TYR A 521 6.07 6.70 -15.47
CA TYR A 521 5.72 5.35 -15.91
C TYR A 521 6.92 4.47 -16.22
N ARG A 522 8.03 5.03 -16.72
CA ARG A 522 9.26 4.29 -17.00
C ARG A 522 9.84 3.67 -15.74
N ASN A 523 9.75 4.40 -14.62
CA ASN A 523 10.28 3.98 -13.32
C ASN A 523 9.68 2.67 -12.80
N ARG A 524 8.59 2.20 -13.41
CA ARG A 524 8.03 0.88 -13.11
C ARG A 524 8.98 -0.27 -13.43
N LEU A 525 9.87 -0.06 -14.41
CA LEU A 525 10.87 -1.03 -14.84
C LEU A 525 12.28 -0.70 -14.31
N ASP A 526 12.40 0.24 -13.37
CA ASP A 526 13.67 0.50 -12.69
C ASP A 526 14.06 -0.70 -11.81
N GLY A 527 15.34 -1.06 -11.82
CA GLY A 527 15.89 -2.18 -11.03
C GLY A 527 15.94 -3.52 -11.77
N PHE A 528 15.46 -3.60 -13.02
CA PHE A 528 15.58 -4.79 -13.87
C PHE A 528 16.82 -4.78 -14.78
N ASN A 529 17.68 -3.76 -14.67
CA ASN A 529 18.90 -3.58 -15.48
C ASN A 529 18.64 -3.58 -16.99
N LEU A 530 17.48 -3.06 -17.42
CA LEU A 530 17.08 -2.97 -18.84
C LEU A 530 17.78 -1.82 -19.57
N ASP A 531 18.32 -0.85 -18.84
CA ASP A 531 19.16 0.22 -19.36
C ASP A 531 20.41 -0.33 -20.06
N LYS A 532 20.91 -1.49 -19.62
CA LYS A 532 22.02 -2.19 -20.29
C LYS A 532 21.71 -2.60 -21.73
N CYS A 533 20.43 -2.78 -22.11
CA CYS A 533 20.05 -3.04 -23.50
C CYS A 533 20.32 -1.86 -24.45
N PHE A 534 20.60 -0.68 -23.89
CA PHE A 534 20.96 0.53 -24.61
C PHE A 534 22.46 0.80 -24.62
N SER A 535 23.25 0.07 -23.82
CA SER A 535 24.71 0.08 -23.91
C SER A 535 25.11 -0.82 -25.08
N ASN A 536 25.97 -0.31 -25.98
CA ASN A 536 26.56 -1.14 -27.03
C ASN A 536 27.54 -2.14 -26.41
#